data_AF-A0A7J7DN29-F1
#
_entry.id   AF-A0A7J7DN29-F1
#
_cell.length_a   1.000
_cell.length_b   1.000
_cell.length_c   1.000
_cell.angle_alpha   90.00
_cell.angle_beta   90.00
_cell.angle_gamma   90.00
#
_symmetry.space_group_name_H-M   'P 1'
#
loop_
_entity.id
_entity.type
_entity.pdbx_description
1 polymer ?
#
loop_
_entity_poly.entity_id
_entity_poly.type
_entity_poly.pdbx_seq_one_letter_code
_entity_poly.pdbx_strand_id
1 'polypeptide(L)'
;MGSSPRTVEEIFKDYNGRRAGVVRALTHDVDEFYRLCDPDKENLCLYGHPNETWEVTLPAEEVPPELPEPALGINFARDGMQRKDWLSLVAVHSDSWLLSVAFYFGARLNRNERKRLFSLINDQPTVFEVVTERKPIKDKPSMGSGSKSKGSLKRSSEGQVKTNPRLTDEIYEDDEDEQSETFCGSCGGNYNADEFWIGCDICERWYHGKCVKITPAKAESIKQYKCPSCVKKGR
;
A
#
# COMPACT_ATOMS: atom_id res chain seq x y z
N MET A 1 11.91 24.94 20.29
CA MET A 1 11.30 24.24 19.13
C MET A 1 12.38 24.05 18.07
N GLY A 2 12.53 22.83 17.55
CA GLY A 2 13.40 22.58 16.40
C GLY A 2 12.74 23.07 15.10
N SER A 3 13.51 23.28 14.04
CA SER A 3 12.95 23.54 12.71
C SER A 3 12.19 22.31 12.20
N SER A 4 10.98 22.50 11.68
CA SER A 4 10.20 21.45 11.00
C SER A 4 11.05 20.81 9.89
N PRO A 5 11.01 19.48 9.70
CA PRO A 5 11.82 18.77 8.72
C PRO A 5 11.45 19.18 7.29
N ARG A 6 12.44 19.28 6.38
CA ARG A 6 12.21 19.79 5.00
C ARG A 6 12.80 18.92 3.90
N THR A 7 13.84 18.14 4.20
CA THR A 7 14.45 17.18 3.27
C THR A 7 13.83 15.80 3.42
N VAL A 8 13.97 14.94 2.40
CA VAL A 8 13.50 13.55 2.43
C VAL A 8 14.07 12.80 3.64
N GLU A 9 15.35 13.00 3.94
CA GLU A 9 16.07 12.39 5.05
C GLU A 9 15.58 12.86 6.42
N GLU A 10 15.34 14.16 6.60
CA GLU A 10 14.78 14.71 7.85
C GLU A 10 13.35 14.23 8.08
N ILE A 11 12.52 14.21 7.04
CA ILE A 11 11.12 13.77 7.13
C ILE A 11 11.05 12.27 7.41
N PHE A 12 11.89 11.46 6.78
CA PHE A 12 11.98 10.03 7.08
C PHE A 12 12.53 9.76 8.49
N LYS A 13 13.44 10.59 8.99
CA LYS A 13 13.90 10.52 10.38
C LYS A 13 12.78 10.85 11.38
N ASP A 14 12.00 11.90 11.12
CA ASP A 14 10.81 12.25 11.93
C ASP A 14 9.79 11.09 11.92
N TYR A 15 9.44 10.57 10.74
CA TYR A 15 8.57 9.39 10.57
C TYR A 15 9.07 8.19 11.40
N ASN A 16 10.35 7.83 11.29
CA ASN A 16 10.90 6.69 12.02
C ASN A 16 10.87 6.89 13.54
N GLY A 17 11.17 8.10 14.02
CA GLY A 17 11.07 8.43 15.45
C GLY A 17 9.65 8.21 15.98
N ARG A 18 8.65 8.77 15.29
CA ARG A 18 7.24 8.61 15.66
C ARG A 18 6.79 7.16 15.57
N ARG A 19 7.16 6.46 14.49
CA ARG A 19 6.86 5.02 14.28
C ARG A 19 7.45 4.18 15.40
N ALA A 20 8.69 4.43 15.83
CA ALA A 20 9.31 3.72 16.95
C ALA A 20 8.56 3.93 18.27
N GLY A 21 8.10 5.16 18.54
CA GLY A 21 7.23 5.47 19.68
C GLY A 21 5.93 4.66 19.66
N VAL A 22 5.19 4.70 18.54
CA VAL A 22 3.94 3.94 18.36
C VAL A 22 4.17 2.43 18.48
N VAL A 23 5.19 1.89 17.82
CA VAL A 23 5.53 0.45 17.93
C VAL A 23 5.80 0.07 19.37
N ARG A 24 6.53 0.91 20.14
CA ARG A 24 6.78 0.64 21.57
C ARG A 24 5.47 0.61 22.36
N ALA A 25 4.58 1.58 22.16
CA ALA A 25 3.27 1.65 22.81
C ALA A 25 2.42 0.39 22.57
N LEU A 26 2.41 -0.12 21.34
CA LEU A 26 1.58 -1.27 20.94
C LEU A 26 2.24 -2.64 21.16
N THR A 27 3.50 -2.69 21.65
CA THR A 27 4.22 -3.96 21.86
C THR A 27 4.88 -4.04 23.24
N HIS A 28 5.88 -3.22 23.53
CA HIS A 28 6.68 -3.31 24.74
C HIS A 28 5.95 -2.71 25.96
N ASP A 29 5.28 -1.58 25.75
CA ASP A 29 4.58 -0.83 26.80
C ASP A 29 3.06 -1.10 26.77
N VAL A 30 2.64 -2.21 26.15
CA VAL A 30 1.24 -2.48 25.74
C VAL A 30 0.25 -2.59 26.90
N ASP A 31 0.72 -2.97 28.10
CA ASP A 31 -0.10 -2.96 29.32
C ASP A 31 -0.27 -1.56 29.92
N GLU A 32 0.73 -0.68 29.79
CA GLU A 32 0.59 0.71 30.17
C GLU A 32 -0.34 1.46 29.20
N PHE A 33 -0.11 1.29 27.90
CA PHE A 33 -0.96 1.84 26.85
C PHE A 33 -2.44 1.43 27.03
N TYR A 34 -2.72 0.13 27.20
CA TYR A 34 -4.07 -0.38 27.42
C TYR A 34 -4.74 0.23 28.66
N ARG A 35 -3.99 0.41 29.76
CA ARG A 35 -4.46 1.05 31.00
C ARG A 35 -4.75 2.54 30.83
N LEU A 36 -3.98 3.26 30.00
CA LEU A 36 -4.20 4.69 29.76
C LEU A 36 -5.43 4.97 28.88
N CYS A 37 -5.71 4.09 27.91
CA CYS A 37 -6.89 4.12 27.03
C CYS A 37 -8.18 3.72 27.75
N ASP A 38 -8.53 4.45 28.80
CA ASP A 38 -9.71 4.26 29.63
C ASP A 38 -11.02 4.65 28.89
N PRO A 39 -11.99 3.74 28.66
CA PRO A 39 -13.23 4.02 27.95
C PRO A 39 -14.16 5.02 28.66
N ASP A 40 -14.00 5.22 29.97
CA ASP A 40 -14.80 6.18 30.74
C ASP A 40 -14.25 7.63 30.63
N LYS A 41 -13.11 7.82 29.97
CA LYS A 41 -12.56 9.15 29.64
C LYS A 41 -13.11 9.66 28.31
N GLU A 42 -12.89 10.95 28.07
CA GLU A 42 -13.12 11.60 26.78
C GLU A 42 -12.34 10.94 25.63
N ASN A 43 -12.56 11.43 24.40
CA ASN A 43 -12.08 10.81 23.18
C ASN A 43 -10.53 10.84 23.10
N LEU A 44 -9.85 9.76 23.46
CA LEU A 44 -8.39 9.71 23.48
C LEU A 44 -7.78 9.38 22.11
N CYS A 45 -6.55 9.84 21.92
CA CYS A 45 -5.70 9.64 20.76
C CYS A 45 -4.39 8.94 21.17
N LEU A 46 -3.68 8.31 20.22
CA LEU A 46 -2.30 7.83 20.40
C LEU A 46 -1.36 8.66 19.50
N TYR A 47 -0.39 9.33 20.12
CA TYR A 47 0.65 10.10 19.42
C TYR A 47 2.00 9.39 19.50
N GLY A 48 2.76 9.44 18.41
CA GLY A 48 4.19 9.17 18.36
C GLY A 48 4.99 10.45 18.17
N HIS A 49 6.12 10.59 18.87
CA HIS A 49 6.97 11.79 18.82
C HIS A 49 8.33 11.49 18.18
N PRO A 50 9.01 12.49 17.56
CA PRO A 50 10.25 12.27 16.80
C PRO A 50 11.46 11.81 17.64
N ASN A 51 11.35 11.90 18.96
CA ASN A 51 12.31 11.42 19.97
C ASN A 51 12.02 9.98 20.43
N GLU A 52 11.24 9.20 19.67
CA GLU A 52 10.89 7.81 19.96
C GLU A 52 10.07 7.61 21.26
N THR A 53 9.35 8.64 21.72
CA THR A 53 8.34 8.51 22.78
C THR A 53 6.93 8.47 22.21
N TRP A 54 5.98 8.05 23.02
CA TRP A 54 4.55 8.03 22.70
C TRP A 54 3.74 8.69 23.82
N GLU A 55 2.53 9.11 23.51
CA GLU A 55 1.60 9.74 24.45
C GLU A 55 0.16 9.30 24.15
N VAL A 56 -0.65 9.11 25.20
CA VAL A 56 -2.11 8.97 25.10
C VAL A 56 -2.75 10.18 25.76
N THR A 57 -3.36 11.04 24.94
CA THR A 57 -3.91 12.33 25.36
C THR A 57 -5.11 12.71 24.48
N LEU A 58 -5.74 13.86 24.78
CA LEU A 58 -6.84 14.43 24.00
C LEU A 58 -6.33 15.02 22.67
N PRO A 59 -7.18 15.18 21.64
CA PRO A 59 -6.83 15.90 20.43
C PRO A 59 -6.38 17.34 20.73
N ALA A 60 -5.58 17.93 19.83
CA ALA A 60 -5.15 19.32 19.96
C ALA A 60 -6.35 20.29 20.04
N GLU A 61 -6.32 21.22 20.99
CA GLU A 61 -7.34 22.27 21.15
C GLU A 61 -7.28 23.36 20.07
N GLU A 62 -6.14 23.48 19.37
CA GLU A 62 -5.92 24.50 18.34
C GLU A 62 -6.67 24.18 17.04
N VAL A 63 -7.33 25.19 16.46
CA VAL A 63 -8.14 25.03 15.24
C VAL A 63 -7.72 26.05 14.17
N PRO A 64 -7.13 25.61 13.04
CA PRO A 64 -6.70 24.25 12.72
C PRO A 64 -5.42 23.84 13.49
N PRO A 65 -5.21 22.54 13.75
CA PRO A 65 -3.98 22.05 14.38
C PRO A 65 -2.76 22.18 13.45
N GLU A 66 -1.54 22.24 14.02
CA GLU A 66 -0.30 22.36 13.26
C GLU A 66 -0.02 21.11 12.39
N LEU A 67 -0.40 19.92 12.87
CA LEU A 67 -0.18 18.64 12.18
C LEU A 67 -1.51 17.90 11.95
N PRO A 68 -1.56 16.92 11.03
CA PRO A 68 -2.68 15.99 10.96
C PRO A 68 -2.90 15.27 12.30
N GLU A 69 -4.14 15.21 12.77
CA GLU A 69 -4.51 14.50 14.00
C GLU A 69 -4.61 12.98 13.77
N PRO A 70 -4.26 12.15 14.77
CA PRO A 70 -4.48 10.71 14.75
C PRO A 70 -5.97 10.35 14.92
N ALA A 71 -6.28 9.05 14.89
CA ALA A 71 -7.65 8.59 15.11
C ALA A 71 -8.13 8.92 16.53
N LEU A 72 -9.32 9.51 16.59
CA LEU A 72 -9.97 10.01 17.79
C LEU A 72 -10.86 8.94 18.44
N GLY A 73 -10.80 8.81 19.77
CA GLY A 73 -11.68 7.92 20.53
C GLY A 73 -11.25 6.45 20.52
N ILE A 74 -9.95 6.17 20.40
CA ILE A 74 -9.43 4.78 20.35
C ILE A 74 -9.79 3.98 21.61
N ASN A 75 -10.00 4.65 22.74
CA ASN A 75 -10.41 4.05 24.02
C ASN A 75 -11.80 3.41 23.98
N PHE A 76 -12.75 3.94 23.20
CA PHE A 76 -14.14 3.45 23.21
C PHE A 76 -14.31 2.03 22.66
N ALA A 77 -13.46 1.64 21.70
CA ALA A 77 -13.49 0.29 21.14
C ALA A 77 -12.78 -0.75 22.02
N ARG A 78 -12.00 -0.33 23.03
CA ARG A 78 -11.05 -1.20 23.76
C ARG A 78 -11.70 -2.44 24.36
N ASP A 79 -12.82 -2.26 25.05
CA ASP A 79 -13.51 -3.33 25.78
C ASP A 79 -14.64 -3.98 24.95
N GLY A 80 -14.91 -3.48 23.75
CA GLY A 80 -15.91 -3.99 22.81
C GLY A 80 -15.44 -5.10 21.87
N MET A 81 -14.15 -5.45 21.90
CA MET A 81 -13.55 -6.48 21.03
C MET A 81 -12.34 -7.18 21.70
N GLN A 82 -11.76 -8.19 21.07
CA GLN A 82 -10.56 -8.84 21.61
C GLN A 82 -9.39 -7.85 21.61
N ARG A 83 -8.57 -7.86 22.68
CA ARG A 83 -7.40 -6.98 22.84
C ARG A 83 -6.48 -6.96 21.61
N LYS A 84 -6.24 -8.12 20.98
CA LYS A 84 -5.43 -8.23 19.75
C LYS A 84 -6.06 -7.52 18.54
N ASP A 85 -7.39 -7.56 18.42
CA ASP A 85 -8.13 -6.96 17.30
C ASP A 85 -8.16 -5.43 17.49
N TRP A 86 -8.29 -4.97 18.74
CA TRP A 86 -8.18 -3.57 19.12
C TRP A 86 -6.78 -3.00 18.85
N LEU A 87 -5.72 -3.69 19.28
CA LEU A 87 -4.34 -3.29 18.99
C LEU A 87 -4.07 -3.23 17.48
N SER A 88 -4.63 -4.18 16.71
CA SER A 88 -4.55 -4.20 15.25
C SER A 88 -5.27 -3.00 14.61
N LEU A 89 -6.46 -2.64 15.12
CA LEU A 89 -7.22 -1.47 14.69
C LEU A 89 -6.44 -0.17 14.95
N VAL A 90 -5.91 0.00 16.16
CA VAL A 90 -5.08 1.16 16.51
C VAL A 90 -3.85 1.23 15.60
N ALA A 91 -3.16 0.12 15.34
CA ALA A 91 -2.00 0.06 14.48
C ALA A 91 -2.29 0.58 13.05
N VAL A 92 -3.37 0.12 12.40
CA VAL A 92 -3.77 0.59 11.05
C VAL A 92 -4.08 2.09 11.03
N HIS A 93 -4.72 2.61 12.07
CA HIS A 93 -4.97 4.04 12.21
C HIS A 93 -3.68 4.84 12.42
N SER A 94 -2.73 4.31 13.21
CA SER A 94 -1.42 4.92 13.40
C SER A 94 -0.56 4.90 12.14
N ASP A 95 -0.55 3.81 11.36
CA ASP A 95 0.13 3.74 10.06
C ASP A 95 -0.38 4.84 9.11
N SER A 96 -1.71 4.99 9.01
CA SER A 96 -2.35 6.04 8.20
C SER A 96 -1.96 7.45 8.67
N TRP A 97 -1.93 7.68 9.99
CA TRP A 97 -1.54 8.95 10.59
C TRP A 97 -0.05 9.28 10.34
N LEU A 98 0.85 8.32 10.55
CA LEU A 98 2.29 8.49 10.31
C LEU A 98 2.58 8.87 8.85
N LEU A 99 1.90 8.24 7.89
CA LEU A 99 1.99 8.60 6.47
C LEU A 99 1.47 10.02 6.21
N SER A 100 0.34 10.40 6.83
CA SER A 100 -0.23 11.74 6.73
C SER A 100 0.74 12.82 7.23
N VAL A 101 1.33 12.63 8.41
CA VAL A 101 2.34 13.55 9.00
C VAL A 101 3.58 13.66 8.11
N ALA A 102 4.11 12.55 7.60
CA ALA A 102 5.26 12.55 6.71
C ALA A 102 4.98 13.34 5.41
N PHE A 103 3.81 13.16 4.80
CA PHE A 103 3.45 13.87 3.57
C PHE A 103 2.98 15.31 3.81
N TYR A 104 2.54 15.66 5.02
CA TYR A 104 2.29 17.04 5.45
C TYR A 104 3.60 17.84 5.45
N PHE A 105 4.65 17.36 6.13
CA PHE A 105 5.99 17.96 6.03
C PHE A 105 6.52 17.89 4.58
N GLY A 106 6.21 16.80 3.88
CA GLY A 106 6.53 16.56 2.47
C GLY A 106 5.81 17.44 1.45
N ALA A 107 4.92 18.37 1.85
CA ALA A 107 4.08 19.14 0.94
C ALA A 107 4.85 19.98 -0.09
N ARG A 108 6.10 20.37 0.20
CA ARG A 108 6.98 21.13 -0.72
C ARG A 108 7.96 20.26 -1.50
N LEU A 109 8.02 18.96 -1.24
CA LEU A 109 8.86 18.02 -2.00
C LEU A 109 8.36 17.88 -3.43
N ASN A 110 9.27 17.72 -4.38
CA ASN A 110 8.95 17.44 -5.78
C ASN A 110 8.49 15.97 -5.97
N ARG A 111 8.03 15.61 -7.19
CA ARG A 111 7.52 14.26 -7.52
C ARG A 111 8.50 13.14 -7.16
N ASN A 112 9.79 13.32 -7.45
CA ASN A 112 10.80 12.30 -7.26
C ASN A 112 11.21 12.18 -5.78
N GLU A 113 11.26 13.31 -5.06
CA GLU A 113 11.46 13.34 -3.61
C GLU A 113 10.32 12.65 -2.85
N ARG A 114 9.06 12.89 -3.24
CA ARG A 114 7.90 12.18 -2.69
C ARG A 114 7.94 10.68 -2.97
N LYS A 115 8.34 10.25 -4.18
CA LYS A 115 8.57 8.83 -4.50
C LYS A 115 9.67 8.23 -3.60
N ARG A 116 10.76 8.95 -3.38
CA ARG A 116 11.88 8.50 -2.53
C ARG A 116 11.49 8.39 -1.06
N LEU A 117 10.74 9.37 -0.53
CA LEU A 117 10.19 9.34 0.82
C LEU A 117 9.27 8.13 1.01
N PHE A 118 8.35 7.88 0.06
CA PHE A 118 7.48 6.71 0.12
C PHE A 118 8.27 5.39 0.10
N SER A 119 9.29 5.27 -0.76
CA SER A 119 10.15 4.08 -0.79
C SER A 119 10.78 3.81 0.57
N LEU A 120 11.40 4.81 1.19
CA LEU A 120 12.04 4.67 2.51
C LEU A 120 11.05 4.25 3.61
N ILE A 121 9.83 4.80 3.57
CA ILE A 121 8.73 4.42 4.47
C ILE A 121 8.33 2.95 4.24
N ASN A 122 8.16 2.54 2.98
CA ASN A 122 7.68 1.22 2.59
C ASN A 122 8.76 0.12 2.69
N ASP A 123 10.04 0.50 2.83
CA ASP A 123 11.14 -0.41 3.18
C ASP A 123 11.09 -0.86 4.67
N GLN A 124 10.19 -0.29 5.48
CA GLN A 124 9.91 -0.70 6.85
C GLN A 124 8.58 -1.48 6.91
N PRO A 125 8.46 -2.52 7.76
CA PRO A 125 7.16 -3.12 8.02
C PRO A 125 6.23 -2.10 8.69
N THR A 126 4.96 -2.13 8.33
CA THR A 126 3.91 -1.33 8.96
C THR A 126 3.82 -1.61 10.46
N VAL A 127 3.28 -0.67 11.24
CA VAL A 127 2.96 -0.88 12.66
C VAL A 127 2.02 -2.08 12.79
N PHE A 128 1.04 -2.21 11.88
CA PHE A 128 0.14 -3.35 11.83
C PHE A 128 0.86 -4.70 11.62
N GLU A 129 1.81 -4.81 10.69
CA GLU A 129 2.59 -6.05 10.49
C GLU A 129 3.42 -6.42 11.72
N VAL A 130 4.02 -5.42 12.39
CA VAL A 130 4.78 -5.63 13.63
C VAL A 130 3.86 -6.12 14.76
N VAL A 131 2.71 -5.48 14.96
CA VAL A 131 1.74 -5.82 16.03
C VAL A 131 1.05 -7.17 15.78
N THR A 132 0.87 -7.57 14.52
CA THR A 132 0.22 -8.84 14.14
C THR A 132 1.19 -9.99 13.86
N GLU A 133 2.50 -9.77 14.04
CA GLU A 133 3.60 -10.70 13.69
C GLU A 133 3.56 -11.20 12.23
N ARG A 134 2.89 -10.45 11.34
CA ARG A 134 2.82 -10.80 9.92
C ARG A 134 4.18 -10.55 9.29
N LYS A 135 4.78 -11.62 8.77
CA LYS A 135 6.03 -11.50 8.00
C LYS A 135 5.72 -10.81 6.67
N PRO A 136 6.54 -9.84 6.23
CA PRO A 136 6.38 -9.25 4.92
C PRO A 136 6.49 -10.35 3.85
N ILE A 137 5.56 -10.34 2.91
CA ILE A 137 5.65 -11.17 1.71
C ILE A 137 6.83 -10.62 0.91
N LYS A 138 7.95 -11.34 0.91
CA LYS A 138 9.07 -11.02 0.02
C LYS A 138 8.74 -11.53 -1.37
N ASP A 139 8.55 -10.60 -2.30
CA ASP A 139 8.46 -10.90 -3.72
C ASP A 139 9.67 -11.73 -4.14
N LYS A 140 9.37 -12.83 -4.82
CA LYS A 140 10.33 -13.91 -5.05
C LYS A 140 10.69 -13.90 -6.53
N PRO A 141 11.94 -13.51 -6.92
CA PRO A 141 12.28 -13.38 -8.33
C PRO A 141 12.14 -14.73 -9.03
N SER A 142 11.15 -14.83 -9.93
CA SER A 142 10.78 -16.06 -10.62
C SER A 142 11.72 -16.32 -11.79
N MET A 143 12.53 -17.39 -11.69
CA MET A 143 13.44 -17.83 -12.74
C MET A 143 13.46 -19.36 -12.81
N GLY A 144 13.14 -19.92 -13.98
CA GLY A 144 13.55 -21.29 -14.36
C GLY A 144 12.44 -22.31 -14.56
N SER A 145 12.05 -22.49 -15.83
CA SER A 145 11.14 -23.54 -16.31
C SER A 145 11.66 -24.97 -16.03
N GLY A 146 10.76 -25.89 -15.64
CA GLY A 146 11.04 -27.33 -15.48
C GLY A 146 9.74 -28.16 -15.50
N SER A 147 9.70 -29.28 -16.24
CA SER A 147 8.44 -29.91 -16.69
C SER A 147 8.24 -31.36 -16.22
N LYS A 148 6.96 -31.82 -16.16
CA LYS A 148 6.45 -33.21 -16.00
C LYS A 148 6.45 -33.78 -14.56
N SER A 149 5.52 -34.65 -14.11
CA SER A 149 4.24 -35.14 -14.68
C SER A 149 3.41 -36.01 -13.70
N LYS A 150 2.06 -35.96 -13.82
CA LYS A 150 1.01 -36.98 -13.54
C LYS A 150 1.15 -38.01 -12.39
N GLY A 151 0.08 -38.11 -11.58
CA GLY A 151 -0.34 -39.37 -10.90
C GLY A 151 -1.68 -39.20 -10.15
N SER A 152 -2.69 -40.06 -10.40
CA SER A 152 -4.02 -39.97 -9.74
C SER A 152 -4.76 -41.31 -9.68
N LEU A 153 -5.19 -41.71 -8.47
CA LEU A 153 -6.19 -42.76 -8.13
C LEU A 153 -6.83 -42.33 -6.78
N LYS A 154 -8.15 -42.07 -6.66
CA LYS A 154 -9.29 -43.00 -6.42
C LYS A 154 -9.14 -43.86 -5.13
N ARG A 155 -10.14 -44.02 -4.23
CA ARG A 155 -11.58 -43.62 -4.20
C ARG A 155 -12.22 -43.92 -2.79
N SER A 156 -13.40 -43.33 -2.54
CA SER A 156 -14.54 -43.77 -1.65
C SER A 156 -14.67 -43.04 -0.28
N SER A 157 -15.70 -42.24 0.05
CA SER A 157 -17.18 -42.46 0.18
C SER A 157 -17.55 -43.26 1.45
N GLU A 158 -18.41 -42.89 2.41
CA GLU A 158 -19.40 -41.79 2.62
C GLU A 158 -19.51 -41.51 4.16
N GLY A 159 -20.21 -40.50 4.73
CA GLY A 159 -20.93 -39.33 4.20
C GLY A 159 -22.18 -38.96 5.05
N GLN A 160 -22.28 -37.72 5.57
CA GLN A 160 -23.51 -37.19 6.20
C GLN A 160 -23.69 -35.68 5.92
N VAL A 161 -24.94 -35.23 5.76
CA VAL A 161 -25.30 -33.94 5.09
C VAL A 161 -26.27 -33.11 5.94
N LYS A 162 -26.04 -31.78 5.96
CA LYS A 162 -26.97 -30.60 6.08
C LYS A 162 -26.17 -29.44 6.71
N THR A 163 -26.23 -28.16 6.29
CA THR A 163 -26.90 -27.45 5.18
C THR A 163 -26.13 -26.14 4.91
N ASN A 164 -26.19 -25.61 3.68
CA ASN A 164 -25.38 -24.46 3.21
C ASN A 164 -26.24 -23.17 3.12
N PRO A 165 -25.67 -21.95 3.07
CA PRO A 165 -25.14 -21.44 1.80
C PRO A 165 -23.82 -20.65 1.86
N ARG A 166 -23.04 -20.82 0.77
CA ARG A 166 -21.75 -20.17 0.48
C ARG A 166 -21.84 -18.64 0.42
N LEU A 167 -20.77 -17.99 0.90
CA LEU A 167 -20.13 -16.88 0.17
C LEU A 167 -18.63 -17.19 0.06
N THR A 168 -18.27 -17.68 -1.12
CA THR A 168 -17.04 -17.37 -1.87
C THR A 168 -15.77 -17.10 -1.06
N ASP A 169 -15.13 -18.21 -0.69
CA ASP A 169 -13.66 -18.31 -0.61
C ASP A 169 -13.10 -18.15 -2.04
N GLU A 170 -13.02 -16.91 -2.53
CA GLU A 170 -12.30 -16.55 -3.76
C GLU A 170 -10.93 -16.00 -3.35
N ILE A 171 -9.99 -16.93 -3.21
CA ILE A 171 -8.56 -16.64 -3.19
C ILE A 171 -8.23 -16.09 -4.59
N TYR A 172 -8.18 -14.77 -4.73
CA TYR A 172 -7.53 -14.13 -5.87
C TYR A 172 -6.02 -14.24 -5.66
N GLU A 173 -5.44 -15.30 -6.22
CA GLU A 173 -4.01 -15.31 -6.53
C GLU A 173 -3.75 -14.35 -7.70
N ASP A 174 -2.67 -13.58 -7.57
CA ASP A 174 -1.91 -12.90 -8.63
C ASP A 174 -2.38 -11.52 -9.16
N ASP A 175 -1.40 -10.77 -9.68
CA ASP A 175 -1.33 -9.32 -10.02
C ASP A 175 -0.85 -8.47 -8.82
N GLU A 176 0.44 -8.45 -8.44
CA GLU A 176 1.64 -8.27 -9.29
C GLU A 176 1.49 -7.10 -10.29
N ASP A 177 1.26 -5.90 -9.76
CA ASP A 177 1.70 -4.66 -10.41
C ASP A 177 3.06 -4.19 -9.83
N GLU A 178 4.07 -5.06 -9.97
CA GLU A 178 5.40 -4.59 -10.33
C GLU A 178 5.25 -3.58 -11.47
N GLN A 179 5.43 -2.28 -11.20
CA GLN A 179 5.49 -1.17 -12.17
C GLN A 179 4.96 -1.50 -13.58
N SER A 180 3.64 -1.65 -13.80
CA SER A 180 3.05 -2.17 -15.08
C SER A 180 3.92 -1.90 -16.30
N GLU A 181 4.82 -2.85 -16.59
CA GLU A 181 5.90 -2.61 -17.53
C GLU A 181 5.24 -2.51 -18.88
N THR A 182 5.08 -1.28 -19.39
CA THR A 182 4.15 -1.04 -20.49
C THR A 182 4.77 -1.60 -21.78
N PHE A 183 4.53 -2.88 -22.00
CA PHE A 183 5.15 -3.65 -23.08
C PHE A 183 4.51 -3.28 -24.42
N CYS A 184 5.33 -3.13 -25.44
CA CYS A 184 4.83 -2.95 -26.79
C CYS A 184 4.09 -4.20 -27.26
N GLY A 185 2.78 -4.09 -27.50
CA GLY A 185 1.90 -5.18 -27.95
C GLY A 185 2.21 -5.79 -29.33
N SER A 186 3.36 -5.45 -29.93
CA SER A 186 3.89 -6.02 -31.17
C SER A 186 5.30 -6.63 -31.03
N CYS A 187 6.11 -6.25 -30.04
CA CYS A 187 7.48 -6.77 -29.89
C CYS A 187 7.86 -7.18 -28.46
N GLY A 188 6.98 -6.95 -27.48
CA GLY A 188 7.23 -7.30 -26.06
C GLY A 188 8.30 -6.46 -25.36
N GLY A 189 8.84 -5.41 -26.01
CA GLY A 189 9.84 -4.54 -25.39
C GLY A 189 9.20 -3.53 -24.42
N ASN A 190 9.89 -3.27 -23.31
CA ASN A 190 9.47 -2.41 -22.20
C ASN A 190 9.36 -0.93 -22.62
N TYR A 191 8.62 -0.15 -21.83
CA TYR A 191 8.50 1.28 -22.01
C TYR A 191 9.85 2.00 -21.92
N ASN A 192 10.11 2.87 -22.90
CA ASN A 192 11.21 3.84 -22.87
C ASN A 192 10.65 5.21 -23.26
N ALA A 193 10.88 6.22 -22.41
CA ALA A 193 10.43 7.59 -22.58
C ALA A 193 11.10 8.33 -23.75
N ASP A 194 12.29 7.88 -24.18
CA ASP A 194 13.00 8.46 -25.33
C ASP A 194 12.46 7.95 -26.69
N GLU A 195 11.58 6.94 -26.67
CA GLU A 195 10.94 6.41 -27.88
C GLU A 195 9.52 6.95 -28.08
N PHE A 196 9.07 6.99 -29.34
CA PHE A 196 7.69 7.35 -29.65
C PHE A 196 6.74 6.14 -29.51
N TRP A 197 5.66 6.33 -28.75
CA TRP A 197 4.62 5.34 -28.49
C TRP A 197 3.22 5.83 -28.88
N ILE A 198 2.34 4.89 -29.23
CA ILE A 198 0.93 5.13 -29.55
C ILE A 198 0.03 4.03 -28.95
N GLY A 199 -1.06 4.43 -28.28
CA GLY A 199 -2.08 3.55 -27.73
C GLY A 199 -3.24 3.31 -28.72
N CYS A 200 -3.83 2.12 -28.72
CA CYS A 200 -4.88 1.72 -29.67
C CYS A 200 -6.30 1.77 -29.07
N ASP A 201 -7.19 2.59 -29.63
CA ASP A 201 -8.56 2.82 -29.12
C ASP A 201 -9.51 1.60 -29.15
N ILE A 202 -9.08 0.47 -29.73
CA ILE A 202 -9.88 -0.77 -29.83
C ILE A 202 -9.43 -1.87 -28.86
N CYS A 203 -8.20 -1.81 -28.35
CA CYS A 203 -7.67 -2.86 -27.46
C CYS A 203 -6.79 -2.32 -26.32
N GLU A 204 -6.67 -1.00 -26.22
CA GLU A 204 -6.00 -0.23 -25.16
C GLU A 204 -4.51 -0.52 -24.96
N ARG A 205 -3.95 -1.46 -25.73
CA ARG A 205 -2.52 -1.77 -25.76
C ARG A 205 -1.69 -0.65 -26.40
N TRP A 206 -0.49 -0.49 -25.87
CA TRP A 206 0.52 0.45 -26.31
C TRP A 206 1.51 -0.18 -27.29
N TYR A 207 2.05 0.64 -28.20
CA TYR A 207 2.98 0.20 -29.24
C TYR A 207 4.06 1.25 -29.50
N HIS A 208 5.32 0.84 -29.64
CA HIS A 208 6.33 1.69 -30.29
C HIS A 208 5.85 2.05 -31.70
N GLY A 209 5.92 3.31 -32.09
CA GLY A 209 5.51 3.76 -33.43
C GLY A 209 6.27 3.04 -34.55
N LYS A 210 7.56 2.72 -34.33
CA LYS A 210 8.39 1.91 -35.24
C LYS A 210 7.80 0.51 -35.50
N CYS A 211 7.25 -0.15 -34.49
CA CYS A 211 6.67 -1.50 -34.60
C CYS A 211 5.36 -1.51 -35.38
N VAL A 212 4.59 -0.42 -35.32
CA VAL A 212 3.29 -0.29 -36.03
C VAL A 212 3.33 0.64 -37.25
N LYS A 213 4.52 1.11 -37.65
CA LYS A 213 4.77 2.00 -38.81
C LYS A 213 3.98 3.32 -38.74
N ILE A 214 3.94 3.93 -37.55
CA ILE A 214 3.41 5.27 -37.30
C ILE A 214 4.54 6.16 -36.77
N THR A 215 4.67 7.36 -37.33
CA THR A 215 5.59 8.41 -36.86
C THR A 215 4.84 9.43 -36.00
N PRO A 216 5.52 10.22 -35.14
CA PRO A 216 4.87 11.27 -34.33
C PRO A 216 4.00 12.22 -35.16
N ALA A 217 4.57 12.82 -36.22
CA ALA A 217 3.85 13.72 -37.13
C ALA A 217 2.65 13.07 -37.83
N LYS A 218 2.65 11.75 -38.04
CA LYS A 218 1.47 11.03 -38.55
C LYS A 218 0.41 10.88 -37.46
N ALA A 219 0.82 10.58 -36.23
CA ALA A 219 -0.09 10.41 -35.09
C ALA A 219 -0.87 11.69 -34.75
N GLU A 220 -0.28 12.87 -34.89
CA GLU A 220 -0.96 14.17 -34.74
C GLU A 220 -2.22 14.30 -35.62
N SER A 221 -2.26 13.63 -36.77
CA SER A 221 -3.42 13.62 -37.69
C SER A 221 -4.46 12.52 -37.41
N ILE A 222 -4.17 11.57 -36.52
CA ILE A 222 -5.00 10.40 -36.28
C ILE A 222 -6.00 10.69 -35.16
N LYS A 223 -7.29 10.79 -35.50
CA LYS A 223 -8.38 10.95 -34.51
C LYS A 223 -8.69 9.69 -33.69
N GLN A 224 -8.51 8.52 -34.30
CA GLN A 224 -8.63 7.21 -33.67
C GLN A 224 -7.61 6.25 -34.31
N TYR A 225 -6.73 5.70 -33.50
CA TYR A 225 -5.71 4.74 -33.89
C TYR A 225 -6.15 3.29 -33.65
N LYS A 226 -6.22 2.52 -34.75
CA LYS A 226 -6.52 1.09 -34.73
C LYS A 226 -5.26 0.28 -35.08
N CYS A 227 -4.78 -0.54 -34.14
CA CYS A 227 -3.56 -1.33 -34.33
C CYS A 227 -3.73 -2.40 -35.44
N PRO A 228 -2.64 -2.89 -36.05
CA PRO A 228 -2.71 -3.86 -37.15
C PRO A 228 -3.51 -5.14 -36.81
N SER A 229 -3.47 -5.60 -35.57
CA SER A 229 -4.22 -6.76 -35.10
C SER A 229 -5.73 -6.49 -35.06
N CYS A 230 -6.14 -5.34 -34.57
CA CYS A 230 -7.55 -4.93 -34.56
C CYS A 230 -8.08 -4.63 -35.97
N VAL A 231 -7.25 -4.08 -36.88
CA VAL A 231 -7.62 -3.91 -38.30
C VAL A 231 -7.90 -5.27 -38.95
N LYS A 232 -7.06 -6.28 -38.69
CA LYS A 232 -7.25 -7.65 -39.22
C LYS A 232 -8.46 -8.38 -38.65
N LYS A 233 -8.82 -8.15 -37.38
CA LYS A 233 -10.01 -8.76 -36.74
C LYS A 233 -11.36 -8.15 -37.15
N GLY A 234 -11.35 -7.02 -37.87
CA GLY A 234 -12.55 -6.34 -38.36
C GLY A 234 -12.76 -6.46 -39.87
N ARG A 235 -12.35 -7.59 -40.46
CA ARG A 235 -12.49 -7.96 -41.87
C ARG A 235 -12.93 -9.41 -41.97
#